data_AF-A0A970DYD8-F1
#
_entry.id   AF-A0A970DYD8-F1
#
_cell.length_a   1.000
_cell.length_b   1.000
_cell.length_c   1.000
_cell.angle_alpha   90.00
_cell.angle_beta   90.00
_cell.angle_gamma   90.00
#
_symmetry.space_group_name_H-M   'P 1'
#
loop_
_entity.id
_entity.type
_entity.pdbx_description
1 polymer ?
#
loop_
_entity_poly.entity_id
_entity_poly.type
_entity_poly.pdbx_seq_one_letter_code
_entity_poly.pdbx_strand_id
1 'polypeptide(L)' 'MVLCPFCNQPMEGIDPDEYNGYSDIYICGACQVEQAIFWDSGERVLLEKDDSTELEQ' A
#
# COMPACT_ATOMS: atom_id res chain seq x y z
N MET A 1 13.47 4.40 3.29
CA MET A 1 12.45 5.29 2.71
C MET A 1 11.87 4.58 1.51
N VAL A 2 10.56 4.33 1.49
CA VAL A 2 9.87 3.66 0.38
C VAL A 2 9.53 4.71 -0.67
N LEU A 3 9.77 4.39 -1.94
CA LEU A 3 9.52 5.30 -3.07
C LEU A 3 8.38 4.76 -3.92
N CYS A 4 7.50 5.65 -4.35
CA CYS A 4 6.42 5.30 -5.24
C CYS A 4 6.99 4.85 -6.59
N PRO A 5 6.57 3.68 -7.13
CA PRO A 5 7.07 3.20 -8.41
C PRO A 5 6.58 4.03 -9.62
N PHE A 6 5.59 4.90 -9.42
CA PHE A 6 5.00 5.72 -10.49
C PHE A 6 5.63 7.11 -10.61
N CYS A 7 5.81 7.80 -9.47
CA CYS A 7 6.29 9.18 -9.46
C CYS A 7 7.65 9.36 -8.75
N ASN A 8 8.25 8.28 -8.25
CA ASN A 8 9.48 8.28 -7.47
C ASN A 8 9.47 9.20 -6.23
N GLN A 9 8.30 9.66 -5.78
CA GLN A 9 8.16 10.44 -4.55
C GLN A 9 8.21 9.53 -3.32
N PRO A 10 8.66 10.04 -2.16
CA PRO A 10 8.61 9.30 -0.91
C PRO A 10 7.16 8.94 -0.55
N MET A 11 6.97 7.71 -0.09
CA MET A 11 5.70 7.23 0.44
C MET A 11 5.68 7.34 1.97
N GLU A 12 4.51 7.64 2.51
CA GLU A 12 4.28 7.72 3.96
C GLU A 12 3.83 6.35 4.46
N GLY A 13 4.42 5.89 5.56
CA GLY A 13 3.99 4.67 6.23
C GLY A 13 2.65 4.90 6.90
N ILE A 14 1.72 3.96 6.73
CA ILE A 14 0.45 3.90 7.46
C ILE A 14 0.70 3.09 8.72
N ASP A 15 0.13 3.54 9.85
CA ASP A 15 0.28 2.83 11.11
C ASP A 15 -0.30 1.41 10.98
N PRO A 16 0.47 0.37 11.31
CA PRO A 16 0.03 -1.01 11.16
C PRO A 16 -1.17 -1.32 12.07
N ASP A 17 -1.37 -0.57 13.16
CA ASP A 17 -2.56 -0.65 14.02
C ASP A 17 -3.87 -0.39 13.26
N GLU A 18 -3.87 0.41 12.20
CA GLU A 18 -5.06 0.61 11.35
C GLU A 18 -5.36 -0.61 10.46
N TYR A 19 -4.36 -1.47 10.22
CA TYR A 19 -4.43 -2.67 9.37
C TYR A 19 -4.22 -3.96 10.18
N ASN A 20 -4.77 -4.01 11.39
CA ASN A 20 -4.75 -5.19 12.28
C ASN A 20 -3.34 -5.69 12.66
N GLY A 21 -2.32 -4.85 12.57
CA GLY A 21 -0.95 -5.13 13.03
C GLY A 21 -0.11 -5.98 12.09
N TYR A 22 -0.56 -6.25 10.86
CA TYR A 22 0.07 -7.26 9.99
C TYR A 22 0.90 -6.74 8.82
N SER A 23 0.97 -5.44 8.57
CA SER A 23 1.57 -4.96 7.31
C SER A 23 2.26 -3.60 7.43
N ASP A 24 3.51 -3.52 6.98
CA ASP A 24 4.17 -2.26 6.64
C ASP A 24 3.56 -1.73 5.34
N ILE A 25 2.47 -0.98 5.47
CA ILE A 25 1.76 -0.36 4.35
C ILE A 25 2.25 1.06 4.16
N TYR A 26 2.40 1.46 2.92
CA TYR A 26 2.84 2.79 2.53
C TYR A 26 1.87 3.38 1.53
N ILE A 27 1.56 4.67 1.67
CA ILE A 27 0.72 5.43 0.72
C ILE A 27 1.51 6.56 0.08
N CYS A 28 1.34 6.71 -1.24
CA CYS A 28 1.87 7.85 -1.96
C CYS A 28 0.85 8.98 -1.97
N GLY A 29 1.13 10.10 -1.29
CA GLY A 29 0.24 11.27 -1.29
C GLY A 29 0.00 11.87 -2.69
N ALA A 30 0.95 11.72 -3.62
CA ALA A 30 0.83 12.28 -4.98
C ALA A 30 0.02 11.39 -5.93
N CYS A 31 0.30 10.08 -5.95
CA CYS A 31 -0.39 9.13 -6.82
C CYS A 31 -1.63 8.51 -6.18
N GLN A 32 -1.82 8.69 -4.86
CA GLN A 32 -2.87 8.04 -4.07
C GLN A 32 -2.84 6.51 -4.20
N VAL A 33 -1.64 5.93 -4.34
CA VAL A 33 -1.40 4.48 -4.46
C VAL A 33 -0.91 3.93 -3.13
N GLU A 34 -1.46 2.80 -2.73
CA GLU A 34 -1.06 2.04 -1.54
C GLU A 34 -0.14 0.87 -1.92
N GLN A 35 0.85 0.59 -1.09
CA GLN A 35 1.80 -0.51 -1.28
C GLN A 35 2.05 -1.20 0.06
N ALA A 36 1.81 -2.51 0.12
CA ALA A 36 2.23 -3.34 1.24
C ALA A 36 3.62 -3.93 0.97
N ILE A 37 4.52 -3.84 1.94
CA ILE A 37 5.85 -4.45 1.88
C ILE A 37 5.97 -5.46 3.01
N PHE A 38 6.21 -6.72 2.64
CA PHE A 38 6.46 -7.79 3.59
C PHE A 38 7.98 -7.92 3.77
N TRP A 39 8.56 -7.24 4.76
CA TRP A 39 10.02 -7.22 4.94
C TRP A 39 10.63 -8.60 5.24
N ASP A 40 9.86 -9.50 5.84
CA ASP A 40 10.28 -10.88 6.11
C ASP A 40 10.57 -11.67 4.81
N SER A 41 9.66 -11.57 3.83
CA SER A 41 9.77 -12.24 2.53
C SER A 41 10.46 -11.40 1.45
N GLY A 42 10.54 -10.08 1.66
CA GLY A 42 10.92 -9.10 0.63
C GLY A 42 9.83 -8.84 -0.43
N GLU A 43 8.64 -9.42 -0.26
CA GLU A 43 7.54 -9.29 -1.21
C GLU A 43 6.90 -7.90 -1.14
N ARG A 44 6.50 -7.36 -2.29
CA ARG A 44 5.86 -6.05 -2.41
C ARG A 44 4.59 -6.18 -3.22
N VAL A 45 3.47 -5.79 -2.63
CA VAL A 45 2.14 -5.88 -3.24
C VAL A 45 1.62 -4.47 -3.42
N LEU A 46 1.26 -4.09 -4.65
CA LEU A 46 0.53 -2.86 -4.90
C LEU A 46 -0.95 -3.11 -4.59
N LEU A 47 -1.49 -2.31 -3.68
CA LEU A 47 -2.89 -2.31 -3.34
C LEU A 47 -3.55 -1.31 -4.29
N GLU A 48 -4.16 -1.81 -5.36
CA GLU A 48 -5.06 -1.01 -6.15
C GLU A 48 -6.33 -0.82 -5.31
N LYS A 49 -6.74 0.44 -5.07
CA LYS A 49 -8.09 0.71 -4.58
C LYS A 49 -9.03 0.31 -5.69
N ASP A 50 -9.42 -0.95 -5.69
CA ASP A 50 -10.30 -1.50 -6.68
C ASP A 50 -11.66 -0.78 -6.58
N ASP A 51 -11.97 0.05 -7.58
CA ASP A 51 -13.31 0.60 -7.80
C ASP A 51 -14.22 -0.46 -8.46
N SER A 52 -13.87 -1.76 -8.40
CA SER A 52 -14.79 -2.84 -8.78
C SER A 52 -15.78 -3.07 -7.65
N THR A 53 -16.85 -2.29 -7.71
CA THR A 53 -18.16 -2.76 -7.30
C THR A 53 -18.53 -3.96 -8.19
N GLU A 54 -18.51 -5.18 -7.65
CA GLU A 54 -19.41 -6.27 -8.07
C GLU A 54 -19.66 -7.13 -6.81
N LEU A 55 -20.81 -6.98 -6.14
CA LEU A 55 -22.00 -7.82 -6.34
C LEU A 55 -21.67 -9.32 -6.32
N GLU A 56 -21.68 -9.93 -5.13
CA GLU A 56 -22.01 -11.37 -5.01
C GLU A 56 -23.10 -11.57 -3.94
N GLN A 57 -24.34 -11.53 -4.47
CA GLN A 57 -25.58 -12.27 -4.16
C GLN A 57 -26.24 -12.21 -2.78
#